data_AF-A0A932RNH1-F1
#
_entry.id   AF-A0A932RNH1-F1
#
_cell.length_a   1.000
_cell.length_b   1.000
_cell.length_c   1.000
_cell.angle_alpha   90.00
_cell.angle_beta   90.00
_cell.angle_gamma   90.00
#
_symmetry.space_group_name_H-M   'P 1'
#
loop_
_entity.id
_entity.type
_entity.pdbx_description
1 polymer ?
#
loop_
_entity_poly.entity_id
_entity_poly.type
_entity_poly.pdbx_seq_one_letter_code
_entity_poly.pdbx_strand_id
1 'polypeptide(L)'
;MSQETTSVGEWGAEQAARIKEREDLRTTEREWQLHSSRVIKNGSPYLFKTFTDLVESAISGFNESFPPNSHRKIEFQRIPSNRLLVRRPYYPALCLEVWLDVDCQCIRFTTSIRPDQESSAQNGAGRFRILHFEGSNLQLANGERLISLEDACRLPLEMFFS
;
A
#
# COMPACT_ATOMS: atom_id res chain seq x y z
N MET A 1 13.55 -57.04 16.56
CA MET A 1 12.84 -55.76 16.35
C MET A 1 12.01 -55.52 17.59
N SER A 2 12.50 -54.70 18.52
CA SER A 2 11.81 -54.42 19.78
C SER A 2 10.77 -53.33 19.54
N GLN A 3 9.50 -53.62 19.81
CA GLN A 3 8.46 -52.60 19.83
C GLN A 3 8.58 -51.84 21.14
N GLU A 4 9.05 -50.59 21.07
CA GLU A 4 8.96 -49.65 22.19
C GLU A 4 7.48 -49.31 22.41
N THR A 5 6.87 -49.93 23.42
CA THR A 5 5.56 -49.50 23.91
C THR A 5 5.74 -48.22 24.72
N THR A 6 5.47 -47.07 24.10
CA THR A 6 5.39 -45.77 24.79
C THR A 6 4.36 -45.87 25.91
N SER A 7 4.76 -45.56 27.14
CA SER A 7 3.84 -45.62 28.28
C SER A 7 2.78 -44.51 28.17
N VAL A 8 1.60 -44.72 28.77
CA VAL A 8 0.51 -43.72 28.80
C VAL A 8 0.98 -42.38 29.39
N GLY A 9 1.92 -42.42 30.35
CA GLY A 9 2.53 -41.22 30.92
C GLY A 9 3.44 -40.47 29.93
N GLU A 10 4.25 -41.18 29.15
CA GLU A 10 5.11 -40.58 28.11
C GLU A 10 4.28 -40.01 26.96
N TRP A 11 3.24 -40.74 26.52
CA TRP A 11 2.28 -40.24 25.53
C TRP A 11 1.56 -38.97 26.01
N GLY A 12 1.13 -38.95 27.28
CA GLY A 12 0.49 -37.78 27.89
C GLY A 12 1.43 -36.56 27.95
N ALA A 13 2.70 -36.77 28.30
CA ALA A 13 3.72 -35.73 28.29
C ALA A 13 3.99 -35.19 26.87
N GLU A 14 4.03 -36.07 25.87
CA GLU A 14 4.22 -35.69 24.47
C GLU A 14 3.04 -34.86 23.93
N GLN A 15 1.79 -35.25 24.24
CA GLN A 15 0.62 -34.46 23.85
C GLN A 15 0.58 -33.10 24.54
N ALA A 16 0.93 -33.03 25.83
CA ALA A 16 1.01 -31.77 26.56
C ALA A 16 2.08 -30.84 25.96
N ALA A 17 3.25 -31.38 25.58
CA ALA A 17 4.30 -30.61 24.92
C ALA A 17 3.83 -30.04 23.57
N ARG A 18 3.15 -30.85 22.73
CA ARG A 18 2.60 -30.40 21.44
C ARG A 18 1.54 -29.31 21.59
N ILE A 19 0.68 -29.43 22.59
CA ILE A 19 -0.35 -28.41 22.88
C ILE A 19 0.34 -27.11 23.29
N LYS A 20 1.30 -27.18 24.22
CA LYS A 20 2.05 -26.03 24.70
C LYS A 20 2.81 -25.33 23.57
N GLU A 21 3.52 -26.07 22.73
CA GLU A 21 4.23 -25.52 21.57
C GLU A 21 3.28 -24.78 20.61
N ARG A 22 2.09 -25.34 20.35
CA ARG A 22 1.07 -24.69 19.53
C ARG A 22 0.54 -23.39 20.17
N GLU A 23 0.37 -23.37 21.49
CA GLU A 23 -0.06 -22.17 22.22
C GLU A 23 1.04 -21.08 22.22
N ASP A 24 2.29 -21.48 22.41
CA ASP A 24 3.45 -20.58 22.38
C ASP A 24 3.62 -19.94 20.98
N LEU A 25 3.46 -20.73 19.91
CA LEU A 25 3.47 -20.24 18.53
C LEU A 25 2.34 -19.24 18.28
N ARG A 26 1.10 -19.53 18.71
CA ARG A 26 -0.04 -18.61 18.57
C ARG A 26 0.15 -17.32 19.33
N THR A 27 0.74 -17.39 20.52
CA THR A 27 1.03 -16.22 21.35
C THR A 27 2.06 -15.35 20.66
N THR A 28 3.15 -15.95 20.18
CA THR A 28 4.20 -15.27 19.42
C THR A 28 3.64 -14.61 18.15
N GLU A 29 2.82 -15.33 17.37
CA GLU A 29 2.16 -14.79 16.17
C GLU A 29 1.27 -13.58 16.50
N ARG A 30 0.50 -13.65 17.59
CA ARG A 30 -0.38 -12.56 18.01
C ARG A 30 0.42 -11.33 18.46
N GLU A 31 1.47 -11.55 19.24
CA GLU A 31 2.39 -10.48 19.67
C GLU A 31 3.03 -9.81 18.45
N TRP A 32 3.49 -10.61 17.48
CA TRP A 32 4.04 -10.11 16.23
C TRP A 32 3.02 -9.28 15.43
N GLN A 33 1.77 -9.74 15.29
CA GLN A 33 0.73 -9.00 14.59
C GLN A 33 0.43 -7.65 15.26
N LEU A 34 0.34 -7.62 16.59
CA LEU A 34 0.13 -6.39 17.35
C LEU A 34 1.30 -5.42 17.20
N HIS A 35 2.53 -5.93 17.30
CA HIS A 35 3.74 -5.16 17.09
C HIS A 35 3.79 -4.56 15.68
N SER A 36 3.63 -5.41 14.66
CA SER A 36 3.64 -5.02 13.25
C SER A 36 2.57 -3.97 12.93
N SER A 37 1.35 -4.15 13.43
CA SER A 37 0.28 -3.16 13.26
C SER A 37 0.63 -1.81 13.86
N ARG A 38 1.32 -1.79 15.02
CA ARG A 38 1.76 -0.54 15.66
C ARG A 38 2.86 0.14 14.85
N VAL A 39 3.83 -0.63 14.35
CA VAL A 39 4.91 -0.11 13.50
C VAL A 39 4.34 0.51 12.22
N ILE A 40 3.44 -0.21 11.54
CA ILE A 40 2.77 0.30 10.32
C ILE A 40 1.98 1.57 10.63
N LYS A 41 1.17 1.57 11.69
CA LYS A 41 0.38 2.75 12.07
C LYS A 41 1.24 3.99 12.32
N ASN A 42 2.40 3.81 12.95
CA ASN A 42 3.31 4.92 13.27
C ASN A 42 4.17 5.36 12.07
N GLY A 43 4.61 4.43 11.23
CA GLY A 43 5.50 4.72 10.09
C GLY A 43 4.76 5.09 8.79
N SER A 44 3.50 4.69 8.64
CA SER A 44 2.73 4.93 7.42
C SER A 44 2.53 6.41 7.07
N PRO A 45 2.37 7.37 8.00
CA PRO A 45 2.30 8.79 7.62
C PRO A 45 3.59 9.30 6.99
N TYR A 46 4.75 8.85 7.49
CA TYR A 46 6.04 9.23 6.90
C TYR A 46 6.21 8.60 5.50
N LEU A 47 5.90 7.30 5.37
CA LEU A 47 5.91 6.61 4.07
C LEU A 47 5.00 7.30 3.05
N PHE A 48 3.79 7.70 3.47
CA PHE A 48 2.84 8.41 2.61
C PHE A 48 3.32 9.83 2.25
N LYS A 49 4.00 10.53 3.17
CA LYS A 49 4.65 11.80 2.86
C LYS A 49 5.69 11.63 1.76
N THR A 50 6.59 10.64 1.88
CA THR A 50 7.60 10.36 0.85
C THR A 50 6.95 9.98 -0.49
N PHE A 51 5.89 9.17 -0.47
CA PHE A 51 5.09 8.88 -1.67
C PHE A 51 4.57 10.16 -2.33
N THR A 52 3.97 11.04 -1.54
CA THR A 52 3.39 12.30 -2.00
C THR A 52 4.46 13.25 -2.56
N ASP A 53 5.63 13.32 -1.90
CA ASP A 53 6.78 14.11 -2.34
C ASP A 53 7.28 13.63 -3.73
N LEU A 54 7.31 12.32 -3.98
CA LEU A 54 7.69 11.75 -5.28
C LEU A 54 6.67 12.06 -6.38
N VAL A 55 5.37 11.94 -6.08
CA VAL A 55 4.30 12.28 -7.03
C VAL A 55 4.37 13.76 -7.45
N GLU A 56 4.54 14.67 -6.48
CA GLU A 56 4.66 16.10 -6.74
C GLU A 56 5.88 16.42 -7.62
N SER A 57 7.02 15.78 -7.33
CA SER A 57 8.25 15.93 -8.10
C SER A 57 8.06 15.47 -9.56
N ALA A 58 7.45 14.29 -9.76
CA ALA A 58 7.18 13.76 -11.10
C ALA A 58 6.24 14.67 -11.91
N ILE A 59 5.18 15.19 -11.28
CA ILE A 59 4.23 16.12 -11.93
C ILE A 59 4.93 17.45 -12.26
N SER A 60 5.77 17.96 -11.36
CA SER A 60 6.52 19.19 -11.59
C SER A 60 7.45 19.06 -12.78
N GLY A 61 8.24 17.98 -12.84
CA GLY A 61 9.13 17.70 -13.97
C GLY A 61 8.38 17.50 -15.30
N PHE A 62 7.20 16.87 -15.27
CA PHE A 62 6.35 16.77 -16.46
C PHE A 62 5.87 18.15 -16.93
N ASN A 63 5.35 18.98 -16.01
CA ASN A 63 4.82 20.30 -16.35
C ASN A 63 5.90 21.25 -16.86
N GLU A 64 7.14 21.16 -16.34
CA GLU A 64 8.30 21.92 -16.82
C GLU A 64 8.65 21.63 -18.28
N SER A 65 8.31 20.44 -18.78
CA SER A 65 8.54 20.03 -20.17
C SER A 65 7.55 20.65 -21.17
N PHE A 66 6.45 21.26 -20.70
CA PHE A 66 5.40 21.86 -21.55
C PHE A 66 5.00 23.29 -21.13
N PRO A 67 5.94 24.26 -21.02
CA PRO A 67 5.67 25.57 -20.43
C PRO A 67 4.56 26.40 -21.10
N PRO A 68 4.39 26.43 -22.45
CA PRO A 68 3.33 27.22 -23.07
C PRO A 68 1.97 26.51 -23.14
N ASN A 69 1.88 25.20 -22.89
CA ASN A 69 0.66 24.43 -23.13
C ASN A 69 -0.14 24.21 -21.83
N SER A 70 -0.88 25.24 -21.41
CA SER A 70 -1.75 25.17 -20.21
C SER A 70 -2.75 24.01 -20.25
N HIS A 71 -3.15 23.56 -21.44
CA HIS A 71 -4.09 22.45 -21.63
C HIS A 71 -3.50 21.09 -21.25
N ARG A 72 -2.16 20.99 -21.16
CA ARG A 72 -1.47 19.76 -20.73
C ARG A 72 -1.01 19.81 -19.28
N LYS A 73 -1.21 20.93 -18.58
CA LYS A 73 -0.78 21.04 -17.18
C LYS A 73 -1.58 20.09 -16.29
N ILE A 74 -0.84 19.39 -15.45
CA ILE A 74 -1.38 18.55 -14.41
C ILE A 74 -1.33 19.35 -13.11
N GLU A 75 -2.48 19.49 -12.46
CA GLU A 75 -2.62 20.11 -11.15
C GLU A 75 -2.35 19.06 -10.07
N PHE A 76 -1.59 19.46 -9.06
CA PHE A 76 -1.32 18.65 -7.88
C PHE A 76 -1.77 19.42 -6.64
N GLN A 77 -2.48 18.74 -5.75
CA GLN A 77 -2.95 19.32 -4.50
C GLN A 77 -2.77 18.33 -3.36
N ARG A 78 -2.04 18.74 -2.32
CA ARG A 78 -2.04 18.05 -1.02
C ARG A 78 -3.29 18.43 -0.25
N ILE A 79 -4.03 17.42 0.20
CA ILE A 79 -5.21 17.62 1.04
C ILE A 79 -4.83 17.22 2.47
N PRO A 80 -5.19 18.01 3.50
CA PRO A 80 -5.04 17.60 4.88
C PRO A 80 -5.65 16.21 5.13
N SER A 81 -5.11 15.47 6.10
CA SER A 81 -5.50 14.08 6.42
C SER A 81 -4.95 12.99 5.49
N ASN A 82 -3.67 13.10 5.10
CA ASN A 82 -2.96 12.07 4.31
C ASN A 82 -3.67 11.72 3.00
N ARG A 83 -4.08 12.75 2.26
CA ARG A 83 -4.72 12.62 0.95
C ARG A 83 -4.06 13.56 -0.05
N LEU A 84 -4.03 13.17 -1.31
CA LEU A 84 -3.61 14.03 -2.41
C LEU A 84 -4.59 13.88 -3.57
N LEU A 85 -4.61 14.90 -4.42
CA LEU A 85 -5.44 14.98 -5.60
C LEU A 85 -4.58 15.45 -6.77
N VAL A 86 -4.64 14.70 -7.87
CA VAL A 86 -3.97 14.98 -9.13
C VAL A 86 -5.04 15.13 -10.21
N ARG A 87 -5.01 16.23 -10.95
CA ARG A 87 -6.05 16.54 -11.93
C ARG A 87 -5.46 17.04 -13.22
N ARG A 88 -6.04 16.61 -14.33
CA ARG A 88 -5.91 17.30 -15.61
C ARG A 88 -7.29 17.92 -15.90
N PRO A 89 -7.48 19.23 -15.70
CA PRO A 89 -8.79 19.85 -15.82
C PRO A 89 -9.24 19.95 -17.28
N TYR A 90 -8.27 20.05 -18.20
CA TYR A 90 -8.54 20.11 -19.63
C TYR A 90 -8.67 18.71 -20.24
N TYR A 91 -9.36 18.67 -21.36
CA TYR A 91 -9.73 17.45 -22.05
C TYR A 91 -8.52 16.65 -22.58
N PRO A 92 -8.47 15.30 -22.38
CA PRO A 92 -9.38 14.48 -21.57
C PRO A 92 -9.25 14.78 -20.08
N ALA A 93 -10.38 14.95 -19.39
CA ALA A 93 -10.38 15.28 -17.98
C ALA A 93 -10.02 14.04 -17.15
N LEU A 94 -8.95 14.16 -16.36
CA LEU A 94 -8.43 13.09 -15.51
C LEU A 94 -8.46 13.52 -14.05
N CYS A 95 -8.76 12.57 -13.18
CA CYS A 95 -8.69 12.74 -11.74
C CYS A 95 -8.07 11.49 -11.13
N LEU A 96 -7.03 11.67 -10.31
CA LEU A 96 -6.47 10.66 -9.44
C LEU A 96 -6.55 11.19 -8.02
N GLU A 97 -7.13 10.39 -7.16
CA GLU A 97 -7.18 10.65 -5.74
C GLU A 97 -6.44 9.53 -5.03
N VAL A 98 -5.55 9.88 -4.10
CA VAL A 98 -4.79 8.92 -3.31
C VAL A 98 -4.89 9.28 -1.83
N TRP A 99 -5.09 8.30 -0.96
CA TRP A 99 -5.14 8.53 0.48
C TRP A 99 -4.56 7.36 1.27
N LEU A 100 -4.03 7.66 2.45
CA LEU A 100 -3.59 6.66 3.41
C LEU A 100 -4.78 6.15 4.23
N ASP A 101 -5.02 4.84 4.17
CA ASP A 101 -5.99 4.12 5.00
C ASP A 101 -5.21 3.35 6.06
N VAL A 102 -5.02 4.00 7.21
CA VAL A 102 -4.20 3.48 8.32
C VAL A 102 -4.81 2.22 8.92
N ASP A 103 -6.14 2.18 9.02
CA ASP A 103 -6.88 1.05 9.59
C ASP A 103 -6.78 -0.19 8.68
N CYS A 104 -6.85 0.01 7.36
CA CYS A 104 -6.62 -1.06 6.39
C CYS A 104 -5.13 -1.29 6.05
N GLN A 105 -4.20 -0.57 6.70
CA GLN A 105 -2.75 -0.67 6.48
C GLN A 105 -2.38 -0.55 4.99
N CYS A 106 -2.94 0.42 4.28
CA CYS A 106 -2.72 0.56 2.84
C CYS A 106 -2.79 2.00 2.35
N ILE A 107 -2.20 2.24 1.19
CA ILE A 107 -2.41 3.46 0.40
C ILE A 107 -3.45 3.12 -0.65
N ARG A 108 -4.58 3.81 -0.66
CA ARG A 108 -5.68 3.58 -1.61
C ARG A 108 -5.67 4.67 -2.67
N PHE A 109 -6.15 4.33 -3.85
CA PHE A 109 -6.33 5.30 -4.91
C PHE A 109 -7.55 4.99 -5.76
N THR A 110 -8.11 6.05 -6.35
CA THR A 110 -9.15 5.99 -7.36
C THR A 110 -8.76 6.86 -8.54
N THR A 111 -9.06 6.39 -9.73
CA THR A 111 -8.87 7.12 -10.97
C THR A 111 -10.21 7.32 -11.65
N SER A 112 -10.38 8.46 -12.31
CA SER A 112 -11.55 8.77 -13.13
C SER A 112 -11.06 9.41 -14.42
N ILE A 113 -11.48 8.85 -15.55
CA ILE A 113 -11.15 9.30 -16.90
C ILE A 113 -12.45 9.67 -17.60
N ARG A 114 -12.56 10.91 -18.06
CA ARG A 114 -13.62 11.31 -18.98
C ARG A 114 -13.02 11.51 -20.38
N PRO A 115 -13.19 10.52 -21.29
CA PRO A 115 -12.47 10.48 -22.54
C PRO A 115 -13.04 11.45 -23.57
N ASP A 116 -14.34 11.80 -23.53
CA ASP A 116 -15.11 12.79 -24.33
C ASP A 116 -16.26 13.40 -23.48
N GLN A 117 -16.93 14.44 -23.97
CA GLN A 117 -18.01 15.12 -23.23
C GLN A 117 -19.30 14.30 -23.11
N GLU A 118 -19.50 13.32 -23.99
CA GLU A 118 -20.72 12.51 -24.10
C GLU A 118 -20.58 11.15 -23.39
N SER A 119 -19.34 10.70 -23.19
CA SER A 119 -18.96 9.46 -22.56
C SER A 119 -19.05 9.52 -21.04
N SER A 120 -19.53 8.42 -20.46
CA SER A 120 -19.47 8.20 -19.02
C SER A 120 -18.01 8.10 -18.54
N ALA A 121 -17.77 8.55 -17.31
CA ALA A 121 -16.44 8.43 -16.72
C ALA A 121 -16.06 6.96 -16.51
N GLN A 122 -14.88 6.58 -16.98
CA GLN A 122 -14.27 5.30 -16.67
C GLN A 122 -13.55 5.42 -15.33
N ASN A 123 -13.94 4.60 -14.36
CA ASN A 123 -13.40 4.65 -13.02
C ASN A 123 -12.53 3.43 -12.73
N GLY A 124 -11.37 3.66 -12.13
CA GLY A 124 -10.48 2.63 -11.60
C GLY A 124 -10.30 2.82 -10.09
N ALA A 125 -9.94 1.73 -9.42
CA ALA A 125 -9.58 1.77 -8.01
C ALA A 125 -8.49 0.74 -7.72
N GLY A 126 -7.62 1.06 -6.77
CA GLY A 126 -6.56 0.17 -6.35
C GLY A 126 -6.05 0.48 -4.95
N ARG A 127 -5.13 -0.37 -4.48
CA ARG A 127 -4.47 -0.18 -3.20
C ARG A 127 -3.08 -0.80 -3.20
N PHE A 128 -2.17 -0.18 -2.45
CA PHE A 128 -0.88 -0.73 -2.09
C PHE A 128 -0.90 -1.09 -0.62
N ARG A 129 -0.70 -2.38 -0.30
CA ARG A 129 -0.61 -2.84 1.09
C ARG A 129 0.72 -2.38 1.68
N ILE A 130 0.70 -1.93 2.92
CA ILE A 130 1.90 -1.62 3.69
C ILE A 130 2.24 -2.85 4.51
N LEU A 131 3.45 -3.37 4.33
CA LEU A 131 3.95 -4.55 5.01
C LEU A 131 5.14 -4.17 5.89
N HIS A 132 5.27 -4.87 7.00
CA HIS A 132 6.41 -4.78 7.91
C HIS A 132 7.01 -6.17 8.07
N PHE A 133 8.28 -6.31 7.70
CA PHE A 133 9.08 -7.50 7.93
C PHE A 133 10.06 -7.24 9.07
N GLU A 134 10.43 -8.29 9.79
CA GLU A 134 11.34 -8.19 10.93
C GLU A 134 12.68 -7.58 10.52
N GLY A 135 13.10 -6.51 11.22
CA GLY A 135 14.34 -5.79 10.93
C GLY A 135 14.35 -4.96 9.65
N SER A 136 13.22 -4.84 8.94
CA SER A 136 13.13 -4.06 7.70
C SER A 136 12.36 -2.75 7.86
N ASN A 137 12.61 -1.82 6.94
CA ASN A 137 11.71 -0.68 6.75
C ASN A 137 10.34 -1.16 6.21
N LEU A 138 9.33 -0.31 6.33
CA LEU A 138 8.02 -0.54 5.72
C LEU A 138 8.15 -0.71 4.20
N GLN A 139 7.46 -1.72 3.66
CA GLN A 139 7.45 -2.01 2.23
C GLN A 139 6.04 -1.90 1.67
N LEU A 140 5.94 -1.68 0.35
CA LEU A 140 4.67 -1.66 -0.37
C LEU A 140 4.50 -2.95 -1.17
N ALA A 141 3.27 -3.43 -1.25
CA ALA A 141 2.89 -4.54 -2.10
C ALA A 141 1.67 -4.21 -2.95
N ASN A 142 1.68 -4.66 -4.21
CA ASN A 142 0.53 -4.68 -5.10
C ASN A 142 0.14 -6.13 -5.37
N GLY A 143 -1.01 -6.55 -4.83
CA GLY A 143 -1.37 -7.97 -4.77
C GLY A 143 -0.37 -8.75 -3.91
N GLU A 144 0.27 -9.75 -4.52
CA GLU A 144 1.28 -10.61 -3.88
C GLU A 144 2.72 -10.12 -4.11
N ARG A 145 2.91 -9.11 -4.96
CA ARG A 145 4.24 -8.63 -5.36
C ARG A 145 4.66 -7.41 -4.55
N LEU A 146 5.86 -7.46 -3.98
CA LEU A 146 6.54 -6.30 -3.42
C LEU A 146 6.92 -5.32 -4.52
N ILE A 147 6.68 -4.03 -4.28
CA ILE A 147 6.97 -2.95 -5.22
C ILE A 147 7.78 -1.85 -4.54
N SER A 148 8.63 -1.17 -5.32
CA SER A 148 9.32 0.02 -4.85
C SER A 148 8.33 1.16 -4.65
N LEU A 149 8.74 2.17 -3.88
CA LEU A 149 7.95 3.38 -3.70
C LEU A 149 7.76 4.13 -5.03
N GLU A 150 8.79 4.12 -5.87
CA GLU A 150 8.79 4.76 -7.20
C GLU A 150 7.81 4.07 -8.15
N ASP A 151 7.81 2.74 -8.20
CA ASP A 151 6.84 1.98 -9.00
C ASP A 151 5.41 2.20 -8.48
N ALA A 152 5.21 2.26 -7.16
CA ALA A 152 3.92 2.59 -6.56
C ALA A 152 3.43 3.98 -6.96
N CYS A 153 4.33 4.96 -7.14
CA CYS A 153 4.00 6.30 -7.62
C CYS A 153 3.70 6.30 -9.12
N ARG A 154 4.46 5.54 -9.92
CA ARG A 154 4.29 5.49 -11.38
C ARG A 154 2.95 4.90 -11.78
N LEU A 155 2.58 3.75 -11.20
CA LEU A 155 1.38 2.99 -11.59
C LEU A 155 0.09 3.84 -11.70
N PRO A 156 -0.32 4.61 -10.68
CA PRO A 156 -1.53 5.43 -10.78
C PRO A 156 -1.36 6.66 -11.68
N LEU A 157 -0.14 7.09 -11.97
CA LEU A 157 0.17 8.24 -12.81
C LEU A 157 0.29 7.91 -14.30
N GLU A 158 0.43 6.63 -14.69
CA GLU A 158 0.63 6.23 -16.09
C GLU A 158 -0.40 6.86 -17.05
N MET A 159 -1.66 6.90 -16.63
CA MET A 159 -2.76 7.50 -17.41
C MET A 159 -2.64 9.02 -17.64
N PHE A 160 -1.85 9.74 -16.83
CA PHE A 160 -1.62 11.17 -17.01
C PHE A 160 -0.49 11.46 -18.01
N PHE A 161 0.42 10.51 -18.18
CA PHE A 161 1.63 10.64 -19.00
C PHE A 161 1.54 9.90 -20.34
N SER A 162 0.53 9.05 -20.53
CA SER A 162 0.15 8.43 -21.81
C SER A 162 -0.56 9.42 -22.73
#